data_AF-A0AAV0MMP8-F1
#
_entry.id   AF-A0AAV0MMP8-F1
#
_cell.length_a   1.000
_cell.length_b   1.000
_cell.length_c   1.000
_cell.angle_alpha   90.00
_cell.angle_beta   90.00
_cell.angle_gamma   90.00
#
_symmetry.space_group_name_H-M   'P 1'
#
loop_
_entity.id
_entity.type
_entity.pdbx_description
1 polymer ?
#
loop_
_entity_poly.entity_id
_entity_poly.type
_entity_poly.pdbx_seq_one_letter_code
_entity_poly.pdbx_strand_id
1 'polypeptide(L)'
;MSEAFSSRSASLYQDEDANFAVQSERGCGITCCWSRTPRLRESYPYSSGGESYPLLSRDEASPHGRWKYTSNETPRSLSQKFRPRSFNDMVGQNVVVRSLLGAISRGRVTSFYLFHGPRGTGKTSASRIFAAALNCISLEEHKPCGLCRECLVFFSGRSRDVKEVDPTRVNRVDRMRSLMKSAETPPVSSRFKVLIVDECHLLDEETWSTFLNSLENLSQHVVFLMITPDVDKLPRSAVARAQRYHFQMLKDSDIAVRLRDICVQERLDFEQVALDLIAAKSNGSLRDAEMMLDQLSLLGKRITVSLVYELVSTSLVYSTGR
;
A
#
# COMPACT_ATOMS: atom_id res chain seq x y z
N MET A 1 -7.80 0.71 59.62
CA MET A 1 -7.28 0.92 60.98
C MET A 1 -6.08 0.00 61.10
N SER A 2 -4.88 0.52 60.79
CA SER A 2 -3.80 0.88 61.76
C SER A 2 -3.09 -0.40 62.24
N GLU A 3 -1.77 -0.63 62.21
CA GLU A 3 -0.50 0.12 62.27
C GLU A 3 0.59 -0.81 61.63
N ALA A 4 1.61 -0.40 60.86
CA ALA A 4 2.83 0.39 61.10
C ALA A 4 3.96 -0.28 61.92
N PHE A 5 5.19 -0.16 61.37
CA PHE A 5 6.56 -0.34 61.94
C PHE A 5 7.11 -1.77 62.16
N SER A 6 8.41 -2.07 62.15
CA SER A 6 9.70 -1.53 61.62
C SER A 6 10.81 -2.25 62.39
N SER A 7 11.89 -2.69 61.75
CA SER A 7 13.28 -2.76 62.29
C SER A 7 14.21 -3.40 61.23
N ARG A 8 15.25 -2.69 60.72
CA ARG A 8 16.61 -2.45 61.29
C ARG A 8 17.48 -3.74 61.21
N SER A 9 18.73 -3.81 60.75
CA SER A 9 19.85 -2.85 60.55
C SER A 9 20.94 -3.47 59.63
N ALA A 10 21.72 -2.68 58.86
CA ALA A 10 23.17 -2.37 59.01
C ALA A 10 24.15 -3.55 58.81
N SER A 11 24.92 -3.67 57.70
CA SER A 11 26.14 -2.93 57.24
C SER A 11 27.46 -3.52 57.74
N LEU A 12 28.43 -3.77 56.83
CA LEU A 12 29.89 -3.43 56.86
C LEU A 12 30.68 -4.42 55.96
N TYR A 13 31.26 -3.97 54.81
CA TYR A 13 32.71 -3.69 54.53
C TYR A 13 33.62 -4.94 54.69
N GLN A 14 34.49 -5.41 53.78
CA GLN A 14 35.42 -4.90 52.73
C GLN A 14 35.63 -6.01 51.66
N ASP A 15 35.68 -5.73 50.35
CA ASP A 15 36.85 -5.33 49.52
C ASP A 15 38.01 -6.36 49.45
N GLU A 16 38.23 -6.96 48.28
CA GLU A 16 39.53 -7.09 47.61
C GLU A 16 39.36 -7.38 46.10
N ASP A 17 40.08 -6.61 45.29
CA ASP A 17 40.14 -6.59 43.83
C ASP A 17 40.74 -7.86 43.20
N ALA A 18 40.19 -8.29 42.06
CA ALA A 18 40.99 -8.86 40.97
C ALA A 18 40.29 -8.72 39.61
N ASN A 19 40.98 -8.03 38.71
CA ASN A 19 40.59 -7.62 37.38
C ASN A 19 40.58 -8.80 36.38
N PHE A 20 39.49 -9.03 35.63
CA PHE A 20 39.52 -9.71 34.33
C PHE A 20 38.35 -9.25 33.45
N ALA A 21 38.69 -8.68 32.31
CA ALA A 21 37.75 -8.23 31.29
C ALA A 21 37.20 -9.41 30.49
N VAL A 22 35.87 -9.56 30.40
CA VAL A 22 35.16 -10.11 29.22
C VAL A 22 33.77 -9.50 29.11
N GLN A 23 33.47 -8.93 27.94
CA GLN A 23 32.15 -8.46 27.50
C GLN A 23 31.26 -9.65 27.08
N SER A 24 30.05 -9.74 27.61
CA SER A 24 28.80 -10.30 27.03
C SER A 24 27.82 -10.35 28.23
N GLU A 25 26.52 -10.06 28.21
CA GLU A 25 25.50 -10.29 27.20
C GLU A 25 24.22 -9.63 27.80
N ARG A 26 23.75 -8.48 27.30
CA ARG A 26 22.36 -8.06 27.53
C ARG A 26 21.59 -8.28 26.25
N GLY A 27 21.04 -9.49 26.12
CA GLY A 27 20.12 -9.84 25.04
C GLY A 27 18.88 -8.95 25.08
N CYS A 28 18.60 -8.27 23.98
CA CYS A 28 17.31 -7.63 23.74
C CYS A 28 16.37 -8.69 23.14
N GLY A 29 15.33 -9.06 23.88
CA GLY A 29 14.32 -10.05 23.50
C GLY A 29 13.36 -9.56 22.41
N ILE A 30 13.88 -9.35 21.20
CA ILE A 30 13.08 -9.17 19.98
C ILE A 30 13.63 -10.15 18.97
N THR A 31 12.93 -11.26 18.77
CA THR A 31 13.20 -12.19 17.68
C THR A 31 12.85 -11.52 16.35
N CYS A 32 13.78 -11.61 15.40
CA CYS A 32 13.73 -11.16 13.99
C CYS A 32 14.31 -9.77 13.66
N CYS A 33 15.61 -9.60 13.90
CA CYS A 33 16.43 -8.58 13.23
C CYS A 33 16.84 -9.04 11.82
N TRP A 34 16.25 -8.43 10.79
CA TRP A 34 16.65 -8.58 9.39
C TRP A 34 18.01 -7.92 9.14
N SER A 35 19.10 -8.69 9.20
CA SER A 35 20.44 -8.20 8.87
C SER A 35 21.26 -9.15 8.00
N ARG A 36 20.66 -10.15 7.36
CA ARG A 36 21.38 -11.03 6.42
C ARG A 36 20.69 -11.09 5.06
N THR A 37 21.23 -10.32 4.12
CA THR A 37 20.99 -10.46 2.68
C THR A 37 21.49 -11.83 2.20
N PRO A 38 20.70 -12.60 1.43
CA PRO A 38 21.23 -13.75 0.71
C PRO A 38 22.15 -13.24 -0.39
N ARG A 39 23.41 -13.69 -0.40
CA ARG A 39 24.34 -13.40 -1.49
C ARG A 39 23.81 -14.06 -2.76
N LEU A 40 23.47 -13.25 -3.75
CA LEU A 40 23.14 -13.70 -5.09
C LEU A 40 24.37 -14.44 -5.64
N ARG A 41 24.18 -15.71 -6.03
CA ARG A 41 25.23 -16.53 -6.65
C ARG A 41 25.42 -16.05 -8.09
N GLU A 42 26.48 -15.28 -8.32
CA GLU A 42 26.95 -14.97 -9.67
C GLU A 42 27.58 -16.23 -10.28
N SER A 43 27.10 -16.61 -11.46
CA SER A 43 27.77 -17.56 -12.33
C SER A 43 27.68 -17.06 -13.75
N TYR A 44 28.74 -16.41 -14.21
CA TYR A 44 29.01 -16.18 -15.62
C TYR A 44 29.52 -17.47 -16.25
N PRO A 45 29.08 -17.77 -17.47
CA PRO A 45 30.04 -18.18 -18.48
C PRO A 45 29.92 -17.32 -19.74
N TYR A 46 31.06 -16.80 -20.17
CA TYR A 46 31.31 -16.32 -21.52
C TYR A 46 30.98 -17.42 -22.53
N SER A 47 30.20 -17.10 -23.56
CA SER A 47 30.35 -17.70 -24.89
C SER A 47 29.79 -16.77 -25.95
N SER A 48 30.66 -16.52 -26.92
CA SER A 48 30.56 -15.64 -28.06
C SER A 48 29.52 -16.13 -29.06
N GLY A 49 28.75 -15.21 -29.63
CA GLY A 49 27.83 -15.47 -30.74
C GLY A 49 27.13 -14.18 -31.11
N GLY A 50 27.64 -13.51 -32.14
CA GLY A 50 27.06 -12.26 -32.63
C GLY A 50 25.73 -12.50 -33.30
N GLU A 51 24.79 -11.59 -33.08
CA GLU A 51 23.74 -11.28 -34.04
C GLU A 51 23.26 -9.84 -33.80
N SER A 52 23.13 -9.15 -34.92
CA SER A 52 23.04 -7.71 -35.13
C SER A 52 21.72 -7.09 -34.68
N TYR A 53 21.81 -6.02 -33.88
CA TYR A 53 20.70 -5.10 -33.63
C TYR A 53 20.68 -3.99 -34.69
N PRO A 54 19.52 -3.63 -35.27
CA PRO A 54 19.42 -2.45 -36.12
C PRO A 54 19.51 -1.18 -35.28
N LEU A 55 20.44 -0.31 -35.66
CA LEU A 55 20.60 1.05 -35.16
C LEU A 55 19.34 1.88 -35.43
N LEU A 56 18.73 2.45 -34.38
CA LEU A 56 17.88 3.62 -34.51
C LEU A 56 18.22 4.65 -33.43
N SER A 57 18.92 5.67 -33.93
CA SER A 57 18.91 7.10 -33.64
C SER A 57 18.59 7.60 -32.23
N ARG A 58 19.57 8.34 -31.74
CA ARG A 58 19.62 9.14 -30.52
C ARG A 58 18.78 10.41 -30.70
N ASP A 59 17.58 10.43 -30.14
CA ASP A 59 16.83 11.67 -29.92
C ASP A 59 16.91 12.09 -28.45
N GLU A 60 17.10 13.40 -28.27
CA GLU A 60 17.53 14.07 -27.05
C GLU A 60 16.57 13.93 -25.87
N ALA A 61 17.15 13.70 -24.69
CA ALA A 61 16.46 13.60 -23.42
C ALA A 61 16.06 14.99 -22.90
N SER A 62 14.76 15.23 -22.74
CA SER A 62 14.21 16.29 -21.91
C SER A 62 13.91 15.74 -20.50
N PRO A 63 14.11 16.47 -19.38
CA PRO A 63 14.13 15.90 -18.02
C PRO A 63 12.75 15.59 -17.39
N HIS A 64 11.67 15.63 -18.17
CA HIS A 64 10.32 15.32 -17.68
C HIS A 64 9.67 14.22 -18.52
N GLY A 65 10.13 12.98 -18.30
CA GLY A 65 9.66 11.79 -18.99
C GLY A 65 8.19 11.49 -18.68
N ARG A 66 7.31 11.97 -19.56
CA ARG A 66 5.88 11.62 -19.59
C ARG A 66 5.74 10.18 -20.08
N TRP A 67 5.25 9.32 -19.19
CA TRP A 67 5.08 7.90 -19.45
C TRP A 67 3.93 7.62 -20.42
N LYS A 68 4.25 7.13 -21.62
CA LYS A 68 3.29 6.47 -22.51
C LYS A 68 3.19 5.01 -22.13
N TYR A 69 1.97 4.59 -21.80
CA TYR A 69 1.67 3.25 -21.36
C TYR A 69 1.27 2.38 -22.55
N THR A 70 1.88 1.21 -22.70
CA THR A 70 1.42 0.15 -23.61
C THR A 70 0.53 -0.83 -22.83
N SER A 71 -0.59 -0.36 -22.30
CA SER A 71 -1.79 -1.18 -22.26
C SER A 71 -2.69 -0.64 -23.35
N ASN A 72 -3.09 -1.47 -24.31
CA ASN A 72 -3.97 -1.08 -25.41
C ASN A 72 -5.39 -0.66 -24.94
N GLU A 73 -5.65 -0.59 -23.64
CA GLU A 73 -6.91 -0.10 -23.09
C GLU A 73 -6.79 1.36 -22.69
N THR A 74 -7.55 2.21 -23.39
CA THR A 74 -7.81 3.59 -22.96
C THR A 74 -8.54 3.57 -21.61
N PRO A 75 -8.10 4.35 -20.60
CA PRO A 75 -8.78 4.41 -19.30
C PRO A 75 -10.26 4.77 -19.48
N ARG A 76 -11.16 4.08 -18.80
CA ARG A 76 -12.62 4.27 -18.95
C ARG A 76 -13.19 5.40 -18.08
N SER A 77 -12.41 5.91 -17.13
CA SER A 77 -12.80 7.02 -16.25
C SER A 77 -11.59 7.77 -15.68
N LEU A 78 -11.79 9.01 -15.21
CA LEU A 78 -10.75 9.79 -14.53
C LEU A 78 -10.13 9.02 -13.36
N SER A 79 -10.94 8.35 -12.53
CA SER A 79 -10.45 7.58 -11.38
C SER A 79 -9.53 6.39 -11.75
N GLN A 80 -9.64 5.86 -12.97
CA GLN A 80 -8.70 4.86 -13.48
C GLN A 80 -7.45 5.51 -14.06
N LYS A 81 -7.61 6.59 -14.83
CA LYS A 81 -6.53 7.33 -15.50
C LYS A 81 -5.56 7.94 -14.49
N PHE A 82 -6.10 8.53 -13.42
CA PHE A 82 -5.38 9.28 -12.40
C PHE A 82 -5.06 8.46 -11.15
N ARG A 83 -5.24 7.14 -11.21
CA ARG A 83 -4.90 6.25 -10.10
C ARG A 83 -3.42 6.43 -9.71
N PRO A 84 -3.12 6.73 -8.43
CA PRO A 84 -1.74 6.89 -7.94
C PRO A 84 -0.83 5.72 -8.30
N ARG A 85 0.39 6.02 -8.77
CA ARG A 85 1.42 5.01 -9.10
C ARG A 85 2.65 5.12 -8.20
N SER A 86 2.82 6.23 -7.51
CA SER A 86 3.85 6.46 -6.52
C SER A 86 3.24 6.97 -5.22
N PHE A 87 4.02 6.91 -4.13
CA PHE A 87 3.60 7.48 -2.86
C PHE A 87 3.42 9.00 -2.91
N ASN A 88 4.13 9.69 -3.81
CA ASN A 88 4.01 11.13 -3.99
C ASN A 88 2.68 11.54 -4.65
N ASP A 89 2.03 10.60 -5.35
CA ASP A 89 0.72 10.83 -5.97
C ASP A 89 -0.44 10.64 -4.96
N MET A 90 -0.15 10.19 -3.73
CA MET A 90 -1.16 9.96 -2.70
C MET A 90 -1.56 11.27 -2.04
N VAL A 91 -2.86 11.54 -2.00
CA VAL A 91 -3.44 12.75 -1.41
C VAL A 91 -3.73 12.52 0.08
N GLY A 92 -3.31 13.44 0.95
CA GLY A 92 -3.71 13.52 2.37
C GLY A 92 -3.23 12.41 3.32
N GLN A 93 -2.59 11.34 2.84
CA GLN A 93 -2.20 10.17 3.65
C GLN A 93 -0.74 10.21 4.14
N ASN A 94 -0.23 11.39 4.48
CA ASN A 94 1.20 11.63 4.75
C ASN A 94 1.81 10.72 5.83
N VAL A 95 1.08 10.47 6.93
CA VAL A 95 1.56 9.63 8.04
C VAL A 95 1.70 8.17 7.61
N VAL A 96 0.71 7.63 6.91
CA VAL A 96 0.72 6.27 6.37
C VAL A 96 1.86 6.11 5.38
N VAL A 97 1.96 7.03 4.41
CA VAL A 97 3.01 7.05 3.38
C VAL A 97 4.40 7.05 4.01
N ARG A 98 4.67 7.98 4.95
CA ARG A 98 5.96 8.09 5.61
C ARG A 98 6.33 6.82 6.38
N SER A 99 5.36 6.20 7.05
CA SER A 99 5.57 4.97 7.81
C SER A 99 5.84 3.77 6.89
N LEU A 100 5.10 3.62 5.79
CA LEU A 100 5.34 2.56 4.79
C LEU A 100 6.73 2.71 4.14
N LEU A 101 7.11 3.92 3.72
CA LEU A 101 8.46 4.21 3.22
C LEU A 101 9.54 3.89 4.26
N GLY A 102 9.29 4.23 5.52
CA GLY A 102 10.18 3.91 6.65
C GLY A 102 10.34 2.40 6.88
N ALA A 103 9.27 1.62 6.70
CA ALA A 103 9.33 0.16 6.80
C ALA A 103 10.22 -0.44 5.69
N ILE A 104 10.11 0.07 4.46
CA ILE A 104 10.91 -0.36 3.31
C ILE A 104 12.39 -0.01 3.53
N SER A 105 12.69 1.24 3.85
CA SER A 105 14.07 1.72 3.98
C SER A 105 14.83 1.05 5.12
N ARG A 106 14.14 0.72 6.21
CA ARG A 106 14.70 0.03 7.37
C ARG A 106 14.68 -1.49 7.25
N GLY A 107 14.14 -2.04 6.16
CA GLY A 107 13.97 -3.48 5.96
C GLY A 107 13.07 -4.15 7.01
N ARG A 108 12.15 -3.40 7.64
CA ARG A 108 11.22 -3.89 8.66
C ARG A 108 9.89 -4.27 8.04
N VAL A 109 9.93 -5.29 7.18
CA VAL A 109 8.74 -5.79 6.47
C VAL A 109 8.16 -6.96 7.25
N THR A 110 6.86 -6.91 7.55
CA THR A 110 6.12 -8.00 8.22
C THR A 110 5.37 -8.85 7.20
N SER A 111 4.93 -10.04 7.60
CA SER A 111 4.15 -10.91 6.73
C SER A 111 2.67 -10.51 6.61
N PHE A 112 2.16 -9.68 7.52
CA PHE A 112 0.74 -9.31 7.57
C PHE A 112 0.53 -7.82 7.85
N TYR A 113 -0.01 -7.12 6.85
CA TYR A 113 -0.47 -5.75 6.92
C TYR A 113 -1.98 -5.67 6.80
N LEU A 114 -2.60 -4.75 7.55
CA LEU A 114 -4.01 -4.44 7.47
C LEU A 114 -4.22 -2.95 7.20
N PHE A 115 -4.74 -2.64 6.02
CA PHE A 115 -5.09 -1.28 5.61
C PHE A 115 -6.59 -1.07 5.83
N HIS A 116 -6.96 -0.15 6.72
CA HIS A 116 -8.36 0.04 7.09
C HIS A 116 -8.78 1.51 7.12
N GLY A 117 -10.08 1.75 6.98
CA GLY A 117 -10.69 3.08 6.98
C GLY A 117 -11.65 3.28 5.82
N PRO A 118 -12.37 4.41 5.75
CA PRO A 118 -13.51 4.58 4.83
C PRO A 118 -13.18 4.33 3.35
N ARG A 119 -14.20 4.04 2.53
CA ARG A 119 -14.04 3.88 1.08
C ARG A 119 -13.48 5.18 0.46
N GLY A 120 -12.68 5.04 -0.60
CA GLY A 120 -12.20 6.19 -1.38
C GLY A 120 -11.00 6.94 -0.80
N THR A 121 -10.47 6.51 0.36
CA THR A 121 -9.29 7.11 1.03
C THR A 121 -7.93 6.64 0.49
N GLY A 122 -7.93 5.79 -0.55
CA GLY A 122 -6.70 5.36 -1.23
C GLY A 122 -6.08 4.04 -0.76
N LYS A 123 -6.75 3.24 0.08
CA LYS A 123 -6.24 1.96 0.60
C LYS A 123 -5.72 1.01 -0.49
N THR A 124 -6.52 0.69 -1.50
CA THR A 124 -6.15 -0.22 -2.60
C THR A 124 -5.06 0.37 -3.51
N SER A 125 -5.00 1.70 -3.66
CA SER A 125 -3.92 2.33 -4.41
C SER A 125 -2.61 2.24 -3.63
N ALA A 126 -2.64 2.54 -2.32
CA ALA A 126 -1.48 2.45 -1.44
C ALA A 126 -0.95 1.01 -1.33
N SER A 127 -1.81 -0.01 -1.28
CA SER A 127 -1.36 -1.40 -1.21
C SER A 127 -0.61 -1.81 -2.48
N ARG A 128 -1.11 -1.40 -3.66
CA ARG A 128 -0.43 -1.61 -4.94
C ARG A 128 0.92 -0.87 -5.00
N ILE A 129 0.95 0.40 -4.61
CA ILE A 129 2.19 1.18 -4.56
C ILE A 129 3.19 0.54 -3.61
N PHE A 130 2.74 0.10 -2.44
CA PHE A 130 3.59 -0.56 -1.45
C PHE A 130 4.14 -1.89 -1.97
N ALA A 131 3.31 -2.72 -2.60
CA ALA A 131 3.74 -3.96 -3.24
C ALA A 131 4.80 -3.71 -4.33
N ALA A 132 4.57 -2.70 -5.18
CA ALA A 132 5.55 -2.27 -6.18
C ALA A 132 6.86 -1.78 -5.54
N ALA A 133 6.77 -1.04 -4.44
CA ALA A 133 7.92 -0.48 -3.75
C ALA A 133 8.77 -1.57 -3.06
N LEU A 134 8.12 -2.58 -2.45
CA LEU A 134 8.77 -3.74 -1.85
C LEU A 134 9.63 -4.51 -2.86
N ASN A 135 9.15 -4.63 -4.09
CA ASN A 135 9.81 -5.37 -5.17
C ASN A 135 10.63 -4.49 -6.12
N CYS A 136 10.68 -3.17 -5.87
CA CYS A 136 11.46 -2.25 -6.69
C CYS A 136 12.97 -2.50 -6.53
N ILE A 137 13.65 -2.75 -7.65
CA ILE A 137 15.09 -3.02 -7.72
C ILE A 137 15.93 -1.75 -7.57
N SER A 138 15.37 -0.57 -7.87
CA SER A 138 16.10 0.69 -7.77
C SER A 138 16.73 0.87 -6.37
N LEU A 139 17.94 1.41 -6.34
CA LEU A 139 18.63 1.80 -5.10
C LEU A 139 18.24 3.20 -4.63
N GLU A 140 17.47 3.93 -5.43
CA GLU A 140 16.96 5.24 -5.06
C GLU A 140 16.03 5.16 -3.85
N GLU A 141 16.02 6.25 -3.06
CA GLU A 141 15.16 6.37 -1.88
C GLU A 141 13.67 6.36 -2.24
N HIS A 142 13.32 6.89 -3.42
CA HIS A 142 11.95 7.00 -3.90
C HIS A 142 11.47 5.70 -4.56
N LYS A 143 11.01 4.75 -3.76
CA LYS A 143 10.36 3.51 -4.22
C LYS A 143 8.84 3.66 -4.23
N PRO A 144 8.11 3.16 -5.24
CA PRO A 144 8.60 2.50 -6.46
C PRO A 144 9.11 3.52 -7.49
N CYS A 145 10.14 3.18 -8.27
CA CYS A 145 10.71 4.10 -9.27
C CYS A 145 9.93 4.16 -10.59
N GLY A 146 9.05 3.18 -10.86
CA GLY A 146 8.29 3.10 -12.11
C GLY A 146 9.08 2.63 -13.34
N LEU A 147 10.42 2.68 -13.31
CA LEU A 147 11.34 2.39 -14.43
C LEU A 147 11.94 1.00 -14.43
N CYS A 148 12.19 0.43 -13.25
CA CYS A 148 12.87 -0.87 -13.18
C CYS A 148 11.95 -2.00 -13.70
N ARG A 149 12.58 -3.11 -14.10
CA ARG A 149 11.88 -4.29 -14.62
C ARG A 149 10.69 -4.72 -13.75
N GLU A 150 10.87 -4.77 -12.43
CA GLU A 150 9.81 -5.19 -11.49
C GLU A 150 8.65 -4.19 -11.46
N CYS A 151 8.93 -2.88 -11.46
CA CYS A 151 7.88 -1.86 -11.53
C CYS A 151 7.12 -1.93 -12.87
N LEU A 152 7.83 -2.06 -13.99
CA LEU A 152 7.21 -2.16 -15.32
C LEU A 152 6.32 -3.39 -15.43
N VAL A 153 6.80 -4.55 -14.98
CA VAL A 153 6.04 -5.81 -14.96
C VAL A 153 4.83 -5.69 -14.05
N PHE A 154 4.98 -5.15 -12.84
CA PHE A 154 3.90 -4.95 -11.89
C PHE A 154 2.80 -4.05 -12.45
N PHE A 155 3.15 -2.82 -12.88
CA PHE A 155 2.13 -1.89 -13.37
C PHE A 155 1.43 -2.49 -14.59
N SER A 156 2.16 -3.13 -15.51
CA SER A 156 1.55 -3.79 -16.69
C SER A 156 0.59 -4.95 -16.37
N GLY A 157 0.41 -5.31 -15.09
CA GLY A 157 -0.49 -6.38 -14.66
C GLY A 157 0.05 -7.78 -14.90
N ARG A 158 1.36 -7.90 -15.18
CA ARG A 158 2.00 -9.18 -15.56
C ARG A 158 2.88 -9.77 -14.44
N SER A 159 2.90 -9.15 -13.26
CA SER A 159 3.65 -9.70 -12.12
C SER A 159 3.06 -11.03 -11.67
N ARG A 160 3.94 -12.02 -11.47
CA ARG A 160 3.57 -13.33 -10.90
C ARG A 160 3.74 -13.36 -9.38
N ASP A 161 4.56 -12.44 -8.87
CA ASP A 161 4.95 -12.33 -7.47
C ASP A 161 4.07 -11.34 -6.69
N VAL A 162 3.27 -10.52 -7.37
CA VAL A 162 2.19 -9.76 -6.74
C VAL A 162 0.85 -10.23 -7.28
N LYS A 163 -0.03 -10.70 -6.40
CA LYS A 163 -1.36 -11.22 -6.77
C LYS A 163 -2.46 -10.50 -6.01
N GLU A 164 -3.43 -9.99 -6.75
CA GLU A 164 -4.69 -9.54 -6.19
C GLU A 164 -5.64 -10.74 -6.08
N VAL A 165 -6.18 -10.96 -4.88
CA VAL A 165 -6.99 -12.11 -4.53
C VAL A 165 -8.38 -11.59 -4.15
N ASP A 166 -9.38 -12.08 -4.86
CA ASP A 166 -10.78 -11.87 -4.53
C ASP A 166 -11.11 -12.70 -3.26
N PRO A 167 -11.52 -12.05 -2.15
CA PRO A 167 -11.81 -12.75 -0.90
C PRO A 167 -12.86 -13.84 -1.10
N THR A 168 -13.86 -13.61 -1.96
CA THR A 168 -14.96 -14.57 -2.19
C THR A 168 -14.47 -15.89 -2.82
N ARG A 169 -13.36 -15.85 -3.59
CA ARG A 169 -12.76 -17.05 -4.20
C ARG A 169 -11.97 -17.89 -3.22
N VAL A 170 -11.50 -17.27 -2.14
CA VAL A 170 -10.68 -17.93 -1.11
C VAL A 170 -11.43 -18.13 0.20
N ASN A 171 -12.71 -17.73 0.27
CA ASN A 171 -13.57 -17.81 1.43
C ASN A 171 -14.10 -19.22 1.73
N ARG A 172 -13.17 -20.18 1.81
CA ARG A 172 -13.36 -21.55 2.27
C ARG A 172 -12.03 -22.04 2.84
N VAL A 173 -12.07 -22.81 3.92
CA VAL A 173 -10.88 -23.36 4.60
C VAL A 173 -9.88 -24.00 3.62
N ASP A 174 -10.33 -24.88 2.73
CA ASP A 174 -9.44 -25.57 1.80
C ASP A 174 -8.83 -24.64 0.74
N ARG A 175 -9.59 -23.64 0.30
CA ARG A 175 -9.10 -22.63 -0.67
C ARG A 175 -8.06 -21.73 -0.02
N MET A 176 -8.30 -21.29 1.22
CA MET A 176 -7.33 -20.53 1.99
C MET A 176 -6.06 -21.34 2.25
N ARG A 177 -6.17 -22.60 2.67
CA ARG A 177 -5.00 -23.48 2.85
C ARG A 177 -4.19 -23.64 1.56
N SER A 178 -4.87 -23.78 0.42
CA SER A 178 -4.23 -23.82 -0.90
C SER A 178 -3.53 -22.50 -1.24
N LEU A 179 -4.15 -21.36 -0.91
CA LEU A 179 -3.53 -20.04 -1.06
C LEU A 179 -2.26 -19.92 -0.21
N MET A 180 -2.30 -20.32 1.06
CA MET A 180 -1.14 -20.30 1.95
C MET A 180 -0.01 -21.18 1.40
N LYS A 181 -0.32 -22.40 0.96
CA LYS A 181 0.66 -23.28 0.32
C LYS A 181 1.25 -22.67 -0.96
N SER A 182 0.41 -22.01 -1.77
CA SER A 182 0.87 -21.29 -2.96
C SER A 182 1.77 -20.11 -2.59
N ALA A 183 1.46 -19.37 -1.54
CA ALA A 183 2.23 -18.24 -1.06
C ALA A 183 3.64 -18.65 -0.60
N GLU A 184 3.79 -19.83 0.00
CA GLU A 184 5.10 -20.35 0.43
C GLU A 184 6.08 -20.61 -0.73
N THR A 185 5.58 -20.89 -1.94
CA THR A 185 6.49 -21.06 -3.08
C THR A 185 7.30 -19.79 -3.34
N PRO A 186 8.65 -19.89 -3.46
CA PRO A 186 9.52 -18.72 -3.61
C PRO A 186 9.09 -17.79 -4.76
N PRO A 187 9.38 -16.48 -4.65
CA PRO A 187 9.14 -15.55 -5.75
C PRO A 187 9.94 -15.93 -7.00
N VAL A 188 9.42 -15.62 -8.18
CA VAL A 188 10.05 -15.95 -9.47
C VAL A 188 11.22 -15.00 -9.78
N SER A 189 11.00 -13.70 -9.62
CA SER A 189 12.03 -12.68 -9.88
C SER A 189 12.06 -11.55 -8.85
N SER A 190 11.00 -11.40 -8.06
CA SER A 190 10.90 -10.37 -7.04
C SER A 190 11.56 -10.77 -5.70
N ARG A 191 11.72 -9.79 -4.80
CA ARG A 191 12.18 -10.06 -3.41
C ARG A 191 11.07 -10.65 -2.54
N PHE A 192 9.84 -10.20 -2.74
CA PHE A 192 8.68 -10.59 -1.96
C PHE A 192 7.58 -11.14 -2.87
N LYS A 193 6.86 -12.13 -2.35
CA LYS A 193 5.60 -12.59 -2.87
C LYS A 193 4.47 -11.91 -2.11
N VAL A 194 3.79 -10.99 -2.76
CA VAL A 194 2.77 -10.13 -2.15
C VAL A 194 1.37 -10.58 -2.57
N LEU A 195 0.49 -10.84 -1.60
CA LEU A 195 -0.91 -11.16 -1.82
C LEU A 195 -1.77 -10.02 -1.29
N ILE A 196 -2.50 -9.36 -2.17
CA ILE A 196 -3.42 -8.27 -1.83
C ILE A 196 -4.82 -8.84 -1.78
N VAL A 197 -5.49 -8.76 -0.63
CA VAL A 197 -6.89 -9.18 -0.48
C VAL A 197 -7.70 -7.94 -0.15
N ASP A 198 -8.43 -7.43 -1.15
CA ASP A 198 -9.34 -6.30 -0.94
C ASP A 198 -10.66 -6.78 -0.32
N GLU A 199 -11.32 -5.93 0.47
CA GLU A 199 -12.56 -6.26 1.16
C GLU A 199 -12.47 -7.54 2.03
N CYS A 200 -11.38 -7.70 2.79
CA CYS A 200 -11.09 -8.91 3.57
C CYS A 200 -12.11 -9.22 4.69
N HIS A 201 -12.96 -8.26 5.05
CA HIS A 201 -14.07 -8.48 5.99
C HIS A 201 -15.16 -9.40 5.41
N LEU A 202 -15.12 -9.70 4.11
CA LEU A 202 -16.00 -10.68 3.48
C LEU A 202 -15.57 -12.13 3.75
N LEU A 203 -14.38 -12.34 4.34
CA LEU A 203 -13.95 -13.67 4.77
C LEU A 203 -14.73 -14.11 6.02
N ASP A 204 -15.13 -15.37 6.04
CA ASP A 204 -15.78 -16.00 7.19
C ASP A 204 -14.78 -16.27 8.33
N GLU A 205 -15.32 -16.55 9.52
CA GLU A 205 -14.53 -16.74 10.73
C GLU A 205 -13.58 -17.95 10.65
N GLU A 206 -14.03 -19.04 10.02
CA GLU A 206 -13.23 -20.26 9.82
C GLU A 206 -12.04 -20.00 8.87
N THR A 207 -12.25 -19.23 7.82
CA THR A 207 -11.22 -18.82 6.86
C THR A 207 -10.21 -17.89 7.52
N TRP A 208 -10.66 -16.92 8.32
CA TRP A 208 -9.77 -16.09 9.14
C TRP A 208 -8.93 -16.93 10.10
N SER A 209 -9.54 -17.86 10.82
CA SER A 209 -8.84 -18.74 11.74
C SER A 209 -7.77 -19.58 11.03
N THR A 210 -8.11 -20.11 9.84
CA THR A 210 -7.18 -20.86 8.99
C THR A 210 -6.00 -20.01 8.52
N PHE A 211 -6.26 -18.77 8.10
CA PHE A 211 -5.23 -17.81 7.73
C PHE A 211 -4.29 -17.51 8.91
N LEU A 212 -4.84 -17.16 10.07
CA LEU A 212 -4.06 -16.78 11.25
C LEU A 212 -3.20 -17.93 11.78
N ASN A 213 -3.72 -19.16 11.80
CA ASN A 213 -2.95 -20.34 12.21
C ASN A 213 -1.78 -20.63 11.26
N SER A 214 -1.89 -20.20 10.01
CA SER A 214 -0.82 -20.38 9.02
C SER A 214 0.22 -19.26 9.05
N LEU A 215 -0.10 -18.08 9.61
CA LEU A 215 0.80 -16.91 9.64
C LEU A 215 2.12 -17.18 10.39
N GLU A 216 2.09 -17.99 11.44
CA GLU A 216 3.23 -18.21 12.34
C GLU A 216 4.40 -18.94 11.65
N ASN A 217 4.10 -19.73 10.63
CA ASN A 217 5.06 -20.54 9.89
C ASN A 217 5.35 -20.00 8.49
N LEU A 218 4.89 -18.78 8.17
CA LEU A 218 5.11 -18.21 6.85
C LEU A 218 6.57 -17.87 6.60
N SER A 219 7.05 -18.16 5.39
CA SER A 219 8.34 -17.72 4.93
C SER A 219 8.47 -16.20 4.92
N GLN A 220 9.67 -15.71 5.19
CA GLN A 220 9.98 -14.28 5.29
C GLN A 220 9.74 -13.47 4.00
N HIS A 221 9.72 -14.12 2.84
CA HIS A 221 9.43 -13.48 1.55
C HIS A 221 7.92 -13.28 1.29
N VAL A 222 7.03 -13.78 2.14
CA VAL A 222 5.58 -13.70 1.94
C VAL A 222 5.01 -12.47 2.65
N VAL A 223 4.22 -11.68 1.94
CA VAL A 223 3.54 -10.49 2.49
C VAL A 223 2.07 -10.50 2.10
N PHE A 224 1.19 -10.49 3.10
CA PHE A 224 -0.24 -10.30 2.92
C PHE A 224 -0.62 -8.84 3.20
N LEU A 225 -1.27 -8.20 2.24
CA LEU A 225 -1.88 -6.87 2.35
C LEU A 225 -3.40 -7.04 2.35
N MET A 226 -3.99 -7.09 3.54
CA MET A 226 -5.45 -7.17 3.72
C MET A 226 -6.03 -5.75 3.77
N ILE A 227 -7.16 -5.51 3.10
CA ILE A 227 -7.81 -4.20 3.07
C ILE A 227 -9.26 -4.34 3.52
N THR A 228 -9.72 -3.41 4.36
CA THR A 228 -11.14 -3.34 4.75
C THR A 228 -11.62 -1.90 4.91
N PRO A 229 -12.87 -1.55 4.55
CA PRO A 229 -13.48 -0.28 4.93
C PRO A 229 -13.70 -0.16 6.44
N ASP A 230 -13.92 -1.28 7.11
CA ASP A 230 -14.35 -1.35 8.50
C ASP A 230 -13.57 -2.43 9.25
N VAL A 231 -12.84 -2.01 10.28
CA VAL A 231 -11.97 -2.89 11.08
C VAL A 231 -12.77 -3.64 12.15
N ASP A 232 -13.93 -3.14 12.55
CA ASP A 232 -14.74 -3.71 13.63
C ASP A 232 -15.46 -4.99 13.16
N LYS A 233 -15.57 -5.19 11.84
CA LYS A 233 -16.06 -6.42 11.22
C LYS A 233 -15.03 -7.56 11.21
N LEU A 234 -13.79 -7.31 11.64
CA LEU A 234 -12.74 -8.32 11.64
C LEU A 234 -12.60 -9.00 13.00
N PRO A 235 -12.18 -10.27 13.05
CA PRO A 235 -11.84 -10.93 14.31
C PRO A 235 -10.75 -10.15 15.06
N ARG A 236 -10.92 -9.96 16.37
CA ARG A 236 -9.93 -9.28 17.24
C ARG A 236 -8.54 -9.90 17.13
N SER A 237 -8.48 -11.22 16.94
CA SER A 237 -7.27 -12.01 16.76
C SER A 237 -6.50 -11.66 15.48
N ALA A 238 -7.19 -11.24 14.41
CA ALA A 238 -6.56 -10.75 13.18
C ALA A 238 -6.02 -9.33 13.37
N VAL A 239 -6.83 -8.44 13.94
CA VAL A 239 -6.47 -7.05 14.19
C VAL A 239 -5.24 -6.96 15.11
N ALA A 240 -5.15 -7.82 16.13
CA ALA A 240 -4.03 -7.84 17.08
C ALA A 240 -2.70 -8.30 16.48
N ARG A 241 -2.73 -9.14 15.43
CA ARG A 241 -1.52 -9.68 14.77
C ARG A 241 -1.07 -8.86 13.56
N ALA A 242 -1.91 -7.96 13.06
CA ALA A 242 -1.62 -7.18 11.87
C ALA A 242 -0.75 -5.95 12.16
N GLN A 243 0.14 -5.61 11.22
CA GLN A 243 0.69 -4.26 11.12
C GLN A 243 -0.39 -3.35 10.51
N ARG A 244 -1.02 -2.52 11.35
CA ARG A 244 -2.21 -1.75 10.97
C ARG A 244 -1.87 -0.35 10.45
N TYR A 245 -2.59 0.05 9.40
CA TYR A 245 -2.55 1.40 8.83
C TYR A 245 -3.96 1.93 8.66
N HIS A 246 -4.26 3.02 9.36
CA HIS A 246 -5.54 3.70 9.28
C HIS A 246 -5.50 4.80 8.22
N PHE A 247 -6.38 4.70 7.22
CA PHE A 247 -6.57 5.68 6.17
C PHE A 247 -7.76 6.57 6.51
N GLN A 248 -7.46 7.80 6.89
CA GLN A 248 -8.46 8.78 7.31
C GLN A 248 -9.20 9.39 6.11
N MET A 249 -10.38 9.96 6.36
CA MET A 249 -11.04 10.82 5.36
C MET A 249 -10.12 11.97 4.98
N LEU A 250 -10.13 12.31 3.68
CA LEU A 250 -9.32 13.40 3.17
C LEU A 250 -9.96 14.74 3.50
N LYS A 251 -9.12 15.78 3.62
CA LYS A 251 -9.61 17.15 3.77
C LYS A 251 -10.18 17.63 2.45
N ASP A 252 -11.27 18.39 2.50
CA ASP A 252 -11.89 18.97 1.31
C ASP A 252 -10.91 19.83 0.50
N SER A 253 -10.01 20.56 1.19
CA SER A 253 -8.94 21.33 0.54
C SER A 253 -8.02 20.47 -0.31
N ASP A 254 -7.64 19.28 0.18
CA ASP A 254 -6.71 18.39 -0.51
C ASP A 254 -7.39 17.75 -1.72
N ILE A 255 -8.69 17.42 -1.59
CA ILE A 255 -9.51 16.93 -2.70
C ILE A 255 -9.66 18.02 -3.77
N ALA A 256 -10.03 19.25 -3.39
CA ALA A 256 -10.22 20.36 -4.33
C ALA A 256 -8.94 20.68 -5.11
N VAL A 257 -7.77 20.67 -4.44
CA VAL A 257 -6.46 20.80 -5.11
C VAL A 257 -6.26 19.69 -6.12
N ARG A 258 -6.54 18.44 -5.74
CA ARG A 258 -6.39 17.29 -6.65
C ARG A 258 -7.32 17.38 -7.86
N LEU A 259 -8.58 17.76 -7.67
CA LEU A 259 -9.54 17.94 -8.77
C LEU A 259 -9.08 19.05 -9.72
N ARG A 260 -8.52 20.15 -9.19
CA ARG A 260 -7.93 21.23 -10.00
C ARG A 260 -6.83 20.70 -10.91
N ASP A 261 -5.90 19.91 -10.36
CA ASP A 261 -4.80 19.34 -11.13
C ASP A 261 -5.31 18.43 -12.25
N ILE A 262 -6.36 17.64 -11.99
CA ILE A 262 -7.01 16.80 -12.99
C ILE A 262 -7.64 17.66 -14.09
N CYS A 263 -8.41 18.69 -13.75
CA CYS A 263 -9.01 19.61 -14.74
C CYS A 263 -7.95 20.24 -15.65
N VAL A 264 -6.85 20.72 -15.08
CA VAL A 264 -5.74 21.33 -15.86
C VAL A 264 -5.13 20.31 -16.82
N GLN A 265 -4.91 19.07 -16.37
CA GLN A 265 -4.33 18.01 -17.22
C GLN A 265 -5.29 17.55 -18.33
N GLU A 266 -6.60 17.53 -18.05
CA GLU A 266 -7.63 17.18 -19.02
C GLU A 266 -8.08 18.36 -19.89
N ARG A 267 -7.57 19.58 -19.64
CA ARG A 267 -7.97 20.83 -20.31
C ARG A 267 -9.46 21.12 -20.17
N LEU A 268 -9.98 20.93 -18.96
CA LEU A 268 -11.33 21.32 -18.57
C LEU A 268 -11.29 22.73 -17.99
N ASP A 269 -12.23 23.59 -18.41
CA ASP A 269 -12.46 24.86 -17.74
C ASP A 269 -13.22 24.61 -16.44
N PHE A 270 -12.98 25.40 -15.39
CA PHE A 270 -13.66 25.20 -14.11
C PHE A 270 -13.77 26.48 -13.29
N GLU A 271 -14.78 26.50 -12.42
CA GLU A 271 -14.89 27.46 -11.32
C GLU A 271 -14.34 26.83 -10.04
N GLN A 272 -13.48 27.55 -9.31
CA GLN A 272 -12.89 27.01 -8.08
C GLN A 272 -13.96 26.58 -7.07
N VAL A 273 -15.01 27.40 -6.92
CA VAL A 273 -16.15 27.13 -6.02
C VAL A 273 -16.89 25.84 -6.41
N ALA A 274 -16.91 25.47 -7.69
CA ALA A 274 -17.52 24.22 -8.13
C ALA A 274 -16.70 23.01 -7.67
N LEU A 275 -15.36 23.09 -7.74
CA LEU A 275 -14.48 22.03 -7.24
C LEU A 275 -14.55 21.89 -5.71
N ASP A 276 -14.63 23.02 -5.01
CA ASP A 276 -14.81 23.04 -3.55
C ASP A 276 -16.15 22.38 -3.15
N LEU A 277 -17.22 22.63 -3.93
CA LEU A 277 -18.51 21.97 -3.72
C LEU A 277 -18.44 20.46 -3.98
N ILE A 278 -17.76 20.00 -5.04
CA ILE A 278 -17.55 18.57 -5.29
C ILE A 278 -16.79 17.93 -4.12
N ALA A 279 -15.73 18.59 -3.64
CA ALA A 279 -14.94 18.12 -2.51
C ALA A 279 -15.81 17.96 -1.25
N ALA A 280 -16.57 18.99 -0.88
CA ALA A 280 -17.49 18.94 0.26
C ALA A 280 -18.55 17.84 0.11
N LYS A 281 -19.08 17.62 -1.10
CA LYS A 281 -20.07 16.57 -1.37
C LYS A 281 -19.51 15.16 -1.40
N SER A 282 -18.19 15.01 -1.55
CA SER A 282 -17.53 13.71 -1.57
C SER A 282 -17.30 13.09 -0.19
N ASN A 283 -17.56 13.83 0.89
CA ASN A 283 -17.40 13.38 2.28
C ASN A 283 -16.02 12.73 2.54
N GLY A 284 -14.95 13.35 2.02
CA GLY A 284 -13.58 12.87 2.20
C GLY A 284 -13.15 11.71 1.27
N SER A 285 -14.01 11.28 0.34
CA SER A 285 -13.73 10.22 -0.65
C SER A 285 -13.22 10.80 -1.97
N LEU A 286 -11.91 10.73 -2.22
CA LEU A 286 -11.34 11.19 -3.49
C LEU A 286 -11.90 10.42 -4.69
N ARG A 287 -12.17 9.13 -4.53
CA ARG A 287 -12.75 8.31 -5.60
C ARG A 287 -14.12 8.84 -6.02
N ASP A 288 -14.97 9.21 -5.06
CA ASP A 288 -16.31 9.71 -5.37
C ASP A 288 -16.25 11.14 -5.92
N ALA A 289 -15.30 11.95 -5.46
CA ALA A 289 -15.00 13.26 -6.05
C ALA A 289 -14.55 13.17 -7.53
N GLU A 290 -13.62 12.26 -7.83
CA GLU A 290 -13.16 12.02 -9.20
C GLU A 290 -14.29 11.47 -10.10
N MET A 291 -15.19 10.64 -9.55
CA MET A 291 -16.38 10.15 -10.28
C MET A 291 -17.38 11.28 -10.58
N MET A 292 -17.63 12.18 -9.64
CA MET A 292 -18.47 13.35 -9.89
C MET A 292 -17.87 14.24 -10.97
N LEU A 293 -16.54 14.51 -10.90
CA LEU A 293 -15.85 15.29 -11.92
C LEU A 293 -15.91 14.62 -13.31
N ASP A 294 -15.71 13.30 -13.37
CA ASP A 294 -15.79 12.50 -14.60
C ASP A 294 -17.17 12.65 -15.25
N GLN A 295 -18.25 12.53 -14.46
CA GLN A 295 -19.62 12.73 -14.94
C GLN A 295 -19.86 14.16 -15.44
N LEU A 296 -19.43 15.18 -14.70
CA LEU A 296 -19.60 16.59 -15.09
C LEU A 296 -18.83 16.91 -16.37
N SER A 297 -17.66 16.29 -16.58
CA SER A 297 -16.86 16.48 -17.79
C SER A 297 -17.56 15.97 -19.06
N LEU A 298 -18.51 15.04 -18.92
CA LEU A 298 -19.33 14.53 -20.03
C LEU A 298 -20.49 15.47 -20.38
N LEU A 299 -20.91 16.33 -19.45
CA LEU A 299 -22.01 17.29 -19.65
C LEU A 299 -21.55 18.60 -20.30
N GLY A 300 -20.26 18.92 -20.23
CA GLY A 300 -19.71 20.13 -20.85
C GLY A 300 -18.23 20.32 -20.55
N LYS A 301 -17.60 21.26 -21.27
CA LYS A 301 -16.17 21.56 -21.12
C LYS A 301 -15.85 22.43 -19.90
N ARG A 302 -16.86 23.11 -19.34
CA ARG A 302 -16.70 24.01 -18.19
C ARG A 302 -17.48 23.49 -16.98
N ILE A 303 -16.76 23.20 -15.90
CA ILE A 303 -17.32 22.76 -14.62
C ILE A 303 -17.78 23.99 -13.83
N THR A 304 -19.09 24.13 -13.65
CA THR A 304 -19.73 25.27 -12.95
C THR A 304 -20.52 24.80 -11.74
N VAL A 305 -20.80 25.71 -10.81
CA VAL A 305 -21.58 25.41 -9.60
C VAL A 305 -22.99 24.89 -9.96
N SER A 306 -23.63 25.43 -11.01
CA SER A 306 -24.96 24.99 -11.47
C SER A 306 -24.97 23.52 -11.85
N LEU A 307 -24.00 23.08 -12.65
CA LEU A 307 -23.90 21.69 -13.09
C LEU A 307 -23.68 20.74 -11.91
N VAL A 308 -22.90 21.15 -10.91
CA VAL A 308 -22.70 20.36 -9.69
C VAL A 308 -24.03 20.19 -8.94
N TYR A 309 -24.81 21.26 -8.79
CA TYR A 309 -26.13 21.18 -8.15
C TYR A 309 -27.11 20.30 -8.92
N GLU A 310 -27.14 20.39 -10.26
CA GLU A 310 -28.00 19.53 -11.09
C GLU A 310 -27.66 18.05 -10.90
N LEU A 311 -26.38 17.69 -10.89
CA LEU A 311 -25.91 16.31 -10.68
C LEU A 311 -26.28 15.79 -9.28
N VAL A 312 -26.02 16.60 -8.24
CA VAL A 312 -26.26 16.23 -6.84
C VAL A 312 -27.76 16.17 -6.53
N SER A 313 -28.57 17.09 -7.08
CA SER A 313 -30.02 17.11 -6.87
C SER A 313 -30.70 15.89 -7.47
N THR A 314 -30.21 15.42 -8.62
CA THR A 314 -30.70 14.18 -9.24
C THR A 314 -30.41 12.96 -8.37
N SER A 315 -29.29 12.95 -7.64
CA SER A 315 -28.89 11.84 -6.75
C SER A 315 -29.69 11.79 -5.44
N LEU A 316 -30.18 12.93 -4.95
CA LEU A 316 -31.01 13.02 -3.74
C LEU A 316 -32.42 12.47 -3.97
N VAL A 317 -33.00 12.65 -5.16
CA VAL A 317 -34.33 12.11 -5.50
C VAL A 317 -34.38 10.58 -5.41
N TYR A 318 -33.26 9.90 -5.68
CA TYR A 318 -33.17 8.43 -5.54
C TYR A 318 -32.90 7.95 -4.10
N SER A 319 -32.42 8.82 -3.21
CA SER A 319 -32.00 8.43 -1.85
C SER A 319 -33.12 8.56 -0.81
N THR A 320 -34.17 9.34 -1.10
CA THR A 320 -35.36 9.51 -0.24
C THR A 320 -36.53 8.59 -0.61
N GLY A 321 -36.33 7.67 -1.56
CA GLY A 321 -37.34 6.71 -2.03
C GLY A 321 -37.26 5.31 -1.44
N ARG A 322 -36.75 5.14 -0.22
CA ARG A 322 -36.80 3.87 0.54
C ARG A 322 -37.23 4.10 1.98
#